data_AF-A0A0W0Y034-F1
#
_entry.id   AF-A0A0W0Y034-F1
#
_cell.length_a   1.000
_cell.length_b   1.000
_cell.length_c   1.000
_cell.angle_alpha   90.00
_cell.angle_beta   90.00
_cell.angle_gamma   90.00
#
_symmetry.space_group_name_H-M   'P 1'
#
loop_
_entity.id
_entity.type
_entity.pdbx_description
1 polymer ?
#
loop_
_entity_poly.entity_id
_entity_poly.type
_entity_poly.pdbx_seq_one_letter_code
_entity_poly.pdbx_strand_id
1 'polypeptide(L)'
;MVQLFGRDKSVISRHLSNIFKINELDKNSVVANFATTASDGKTYQVDYYNLDAIISVGYRVNSKEGVQFRKWASNIFKEHLIRSYTDNENRLNQQGIHDLQQSVELLQKTLINHELINDLGQEAIQIILAYTKAWDLLLAYDEGKLKLPTKSKQTTSKLTYQAALSAIESLKQELRTRNEQQNCLVKSVMVGWIVY
;
A
#
# COMPACT_ATOMS: atom_id res chain seq x y z
N MET A 1 13.34 -33.79 -4.52
CA MET A 1 12.31 -33.86 -3.44
C MET A 1 12.75 -34.71 -2.24
N VAL A 2 13.19 -35.96 -2.42
CA VAL A 2 13.65 -36.85 -1.31
C VAL A 2 14.71 -36.16 -0.43
N GLN A 3 15.78 -35.69 -1.06
CA GLN A 3 16.85 -34.95 -0.36
C GLN A 3 16.36 -33.61 0.20
N LEU A 4 15.52 -32.88 -0.54
CA LEU A 4 14.97 -31.58 -0.14
C LEU A 4 14.16 -31.66 1.16
N PHE A 5 13.38 -32.72 1.35
CA PHE A 5 12.49 -32.87 2.49
C PHE A 5 12.96 -33.92 3.51
N GLY A 6 14.15 -34.50 3.33
CA GLY A 6 14.69 -35.52 4.26
C GLY A 6 13.78 -36.73 4.43
N ARG A 7 13.12 -37.18 3.35
CA ARG A 7 12.13 -38.28 3.39
C ARG A 7 12.29 -39.25 2.23
N ASP A 8 11.98 -40.51 2.50
CA ASP A 8 12.06 -41.59 1.53
C ASP A 8 11.17 -41.37 0.31
N LYS A 9 11.60 -41.93 -0.83
CA LYS A 9 10.87 -41.86 -2.10
C LYS A 9 9.43 -42.36 -1.98
N SER A 10 9.20 -43.42 -1.21
CA SER A 10 7.86 -44.00 -0.98
C SER A 10 6.91 -43.00 -0.30
N VAL A 11 7.40 -42.23 0.67
CA VAL A 11 6.62 -41.22 1.39
C VAL A 11 6.24 -40.07 0.45
N ILE A 12 7.21 -39.57 -0.32
CA ILE A 12 6.97 -38.51 -1.32
C ILE A 12 5.96 -38.99 -2.37
N SER A 13 6.13 -40.20 -2.91
CA SER A 13 5.23 -40.79 -3.90
C SER A 13 3.80 -40.94 -3.37
N ARG A 14 3.64 -41.28 -2.09
CA ARG A 14 2.33 -41.37 -1.44
C ARG A 14 1.65 -40.00 -1.33
N HIS A 15 2.39 -38.95 -0.98
CA HIS A 15 1.85 -37.59 -0.95
C HIS A 15 1.39 -37.13 -2.34
N LEU A 16 2.22 -37.32 -3.36
CA LEU A 16 1.87 -37.00 -4.75
C LEU A 16 0.63 -37.77 -5.22
N SER A 17 0.57 -39.08 -4.96
CA SER A 17 -0.60 -39.89 -5.32
C SER A 17 -1.87 -39.39 -4.66
N ASN A 18 -1.81 -38.97 -3.40
CA ASN A 18 -2.97 -38.42 -2.70
C ASN A 18 -3.38 -37.05 -3.24
N ILE A 19 -2.43 -36.17 -3.57
CA ILE A 19 -2.67 -34.85 -4.18
C ILE A 19 -3.44 -35.02 -5.49
N PHE A 20 -3.03 -35.96 -6.35
CA PHE A 20 -3.73 -36.24 -7.61
C PHE A 20 -5.10 -36.88 -7.39
N LYS A 21 -5.24 -37.79 -6.41
CA LYS A 21 -6.53 -38.43 -6.10
C LYS A 21 -7.59 -37.44 -5.62
N ILE A 22 -7.21 -36.41 -4.87
CA ILE A 22 -8.14 -35.38 -4.40
C ILE A 22 -8.31 -34.23 -5.41
N ASN A 23 -7.72 -34.34 -6.60
CA ASN A 23 -7.72 -33.30 -7.64
C ASN A 23 -7.22 -31.93 -7.15
N GLU A 24 -6.27 -31.91 -6.20
CA GLU A 24 -5.63 -30.64 -5.80
C GLU A 24 -4.71 -30.12 -6.92
N LEU A 25 -4.05 -31.02 -7.64
CA LEU A 25 -3.25 -30.71 -8.82
C LEU A 25 -3.59 -31.71 -9.93
N ASP A 26 -3.59 -31.25 -11.18
CA ASP A 26 -3.62 -32.14 -12.34
C ASP A 26 -2.19 -32.64 -12.62
N LYS A 27 -2.03 -33.97 -12.64
CA LYS A 27 -0.76 -34.64 -12.91
C LYS A 27 -0.14 -34.18 -14.23
N ASN A 28 -0.94 -33.96 -15.27
CA ASN A 28 -0.42 -33.55 -16.58
C ASN A 28 0.10 -32.10 -16.60
N SER A 29 -0.35 -31.27 -15.66
CA SER A 29 0.08 -29.87 -15.53
C SER A 29 1.38 -29.72 -14.74
N VAL A 30 1.62 -30.65 -13.80
CA VAL A 30 2.74 -30.51 -12.84
C VAL A 30 3.85 -31.54 -13.00
N VAL A 31 3.69 -32.53 -13.90
CA VAL A 31 4.69 -33.58 -14.17
C VAL A 31 5.13 -33.56 -15.63
N ALA A 32 6.44 -33.54 -15.84
CA ALA A 32 7.06 -33.77 -17.14
C ALA A 32 7.90 -35.05 -17.10
N ASN A 33 7.69 -35.95 -18.08
CA ASN A 33 8.46 -37.18 -18.20
C ASN A 33 9.65 -36.95 -19.14
N PHE A 34 10.86 -37.19 -18.66
CA PHE A 34 12.07 -37.10 -19.47
C PHE A 34 12.73 -38.47 -19.58
N ALA A 35 13.08 -38.84 -20.82
CA ALA A 35 13.86 -40.02 -21.10
C ALA A 35 15.35 -39.73 -20.83
N THR A 36 15.93 -40.43 -19.86
CA THR A 36 17.36 -40.36 -19.56
C THR A 36 17.99 -41.69 -19.93
N THR A 37 18.91 -41.68 -20.90
CA THR A 37 19.73 -42.86 -21.23
C THR A 37 20.85 -42.97 -20.21
N ALA A 38 20.85 -44.04 -19.43
CA ALA A 38 21.91 -44.32 -18.48
C ALA A 38 23.13 -44.96 -19.18
N SER A 39 24.27 -44.99 -18.48
CA SER A 39 25.54 -45.54 -18.96
C SER A 39 25.49 -47.05 -19.28
N ASP A 40 24.41 -47.74 -18.92
CA ASP A 40 24.14 -49.14 -19.26
C ASP A 40 23.35 -49.30 -20.57
N GLY A 41 23.11 -48.22 -21.31
CA GLY A 41 22.36 -48.21 -22.56
C GLY A 41 20.85 -48.32 -22.40
N LYS A 42 20.33 -48.37 -21.16
CA LYS A 42 18.89 -48.42 -20.90
C LYS A 42 18.32 -47.01 -20.77
N THR A 43 17.12 -46.84 -21.31
CA THR A 43 16.38 -45.57 -21.22
C THR A 43 15.43 -45.64 -20.02
N TYR A 44 15.65 -44.75 -19.05
CA TYR A 44 14.81 -44.59 -17.88
C TYR A 44 13.91 -43.37 -18.06
N GLN A 45 12.62 -43.52 -17.76
CA GLN A 45 11.71 -42.38 -17.66
C GLN A 45 11.83 -41.78 -16.27
N VAL A 46 12.18 -40.50 -16.20
CA VAL A 46 12.31 -39.74 -14.96
C VAL A 46 11.25 -38.65 -14.92
N ASP A 47 10.44 -38.67 -13.87
CA ASP A 47 9.42 -37.65 -13.62
C ASP A 47 10.05 -36.40 -13.01
N TYR A 48 9.82 -35.25 -13.63
CA TYR A 48 10.15 -33.93 -13.11
C TYR A 48 8.89 -33.22 -12.64
N TYR A 49 8.95 -32.67 -11.44
CA TYR A 49 7.82 -32.02 -10.79
C TYR A 49 8.04 -30.52 -10.72
N ASN A 50 7.02 -29.74 -11.07
CA ASN A 50 7.09 -28.28 -11.04
C ASN A 50 7.01 -27.73 -9.59
N LEU A 51 7.02 -26.40 -9.47
CA LEU A 51 6.97 -25.71 -8.18
C LEU A 51 5.69 -26.03 -7.39
N ASP A 52 4.53 -26.11 -8.04
CA ASP A 52 3.24 -26.36 -7.38
C ASP A 52 3.26 -27.72 -6.68
N ALA A 53 3.78 -28.74 -7.35
CA ALA A 53 3.97 -30.06 -6.76
C ALA A 53 4.93 -30.02 -5.56
N ILE A 54 6.01 -29.25 -5.64
CA ILE A 54 6.96 -29.07 -4.52
C ILE A 54 6.30 -28.36 -3.34
N ILE A 55 5.49 -27.33 -3.58
CA ILE A 55 4.76 -26.60 -2.54
C ILE A 55 3.73 -27.52 -1.87
N SER A 56 2.85 -28.16 -2.64
CA SER A 56 1.82 -29.06 -2.11
C SER A 56 2.41 -30.20 -1.29
N VAL A 57 3.51 -30.82 -1.76
CA VAL A 57 4.22 -31.85 -1.00
C VAL A 57 4.86 -31.24 0.25
N GLY A 58 5.58 -30.13 0.15
CA GLY A 58 6.30 -29.52 1.27
C GLY A 58 5.41 -29.12 2.45
N TYR A 59 4.16 -28.74 2.19
CA TYR A 59 3.17 -28.49 3.24
C TYR A 59 2.68 -29.76 3.94
N ARG A 60 2.73 -30.92 3.28
CA ARG A 60 2.22 -32.20 3.79
C ARG A 60 3.30 -33.09 4.41
N VAL A 61 4.57 -32.85 4.10
CA VAL A 61 5.67 -33.64 4.66
C VAL A 61 5.87 -33.30 6.14
N ASN A 62 5.81 -34.33 6.98
CA ASN A 62 6.22 -34.23 8.38
C ASN A 62 7.71 -34.57 8.50
N SER A 63 8.62 -33.60 8.40
CA SER A 63 10.06 -33.75 8.67
C SER A 63 10.63 -32.44 9.21
N LYS A 64 11.88 -32.44 9.71
CA LYS A 64 12.53 -31.21 10.17
C LYS A 64 12.67 -30.21 9.01
N GLU A 65 13.04 -30.71 7.86
CA GLU A 65 13.18 -29.98 6.60
C GLU A 65 11.81 -29.45 6.13
N GLY A 66 10.75 -30.26 6.23
CA GLY A 66 9.38 -29.83 5.92
C GLY A 66 8.87 -28.72 6.85
N VAL A 67 9.22 -28.77 8.14
CA VAL A 67 8.92 -27.70 9.09
C VAL A 67 9.66 -26.41 8.72
N GLN A 68 10.94 -26.50 8.37
CA GLN A 68 11.72 -25.34 7.90
C GLN A 68 11.15 -24.76 6.61
N PHE A 69 10.80 -25.61 5.65
CA PHE A 69 10.14 -25.21 4.41
C PHE A 69 8.85 -24.43 4.68
N ARG A 70 7.97 -24.93 5.56
CA ARG A 70 6.72 -24.23 5.91
C ARG A 70 6.96 -22.89 6.61
N LYS A 71 7.95 -22.79 7.50
CA LYS A 71 8.34 -21.52 8.11
C LYS A 71 8.82 -20.53 7.06
N TRP A 72 9.71 -20.97 6.16
CA TRP A 72 10.24 -20.14 5.08
C TRP A 72 9.11 -19.67 4.14
N ALA A 73 8.30 -20.59 3.61
CA ALA A 73 7.20 -20.27 2.70
C ALA A 73 6.19 -19.30 3.36
N SER A 74 5.83 -19.54 4.62
CA SER A 74 4.92 -18.64 5.34
C SER A 74 5.50 -17.23 5.54
N ASN A 75 6.81 -17.11 5.77
CA ASN A 75 7.46 -15.80 5.87
C ASN A 75 7.46 -15.08 4.52
N ILE A 76 7.77 -15.78 3.43
CA ILE A 76 7.73 -15.21 2.08
C ILE A 76 6.31 -14.73 1.74
N PHE A 77 5.28 -15.53 2.02
CA PHE A 77 3.89 -15.10 1.80
C PHE A 77 3.51 -13.87 2.63
N LYS A 78 3.89 -13.84 3.91
CA LYS A 78 3.65 -12.68 4.78
C LYS A 78 4.37 -11.43 4.25
N GLU A 79 5.63 -11.56 3.86
CA GLU A 79 6.41 -10.46 3.31
C GLU A 79 5.76 -9.92 2.04
N HIS A 80 5.37 -10.80 1.10
CA HIS A 80 4.71 -10.37 -0.12
C HIS A 80 3.35 -9.72 0.13
N LEU A 81 2.54 -10.26 1.05
CA LEU A 81 1.24 -9.66 1.38
C LEU A 81 1.40 -8.28 2.02
N ILE A 82 2.30 -8.15 3.00
CA ILE A 82 2.54 -6.88 3.69
C ILE A 82 3.17 -5.87 2.73
N ARG A 83 4.25 -6.25 2.04
CA ARG A 83 4.98 -5.35 1.15
C ARG A 83 4.15 -4.93 -0.05
N SER A 84 3.41 -5.85 -0.68
CA SER A 84 2.54 -5.48 -1.81
C SER A 84 1.42 -4.54 -1.37
N TYR A 85 0.88 -4.73 -0.16
CA TYR A 85 -0.13 -3.82 0.40
C TYR A 85 0.47 -2.44 0.71
N THR A 86 1.60 -2.40 1.42
CA THR A 86 2.27 -1.14 1.80
C THR A 86 2.79 -0.36 0.58
N ASP A 87 3.42 -1.01 -0.38
CA ASP A 87 3.95 -0.33 -1.58
C ASP A 87 2.80 0.18 -2.46
N ASN A 88 1.66 -0.53 -2.52
CA ASN A 88 0.53 -0.11 -3.34
C ASN A 88 -0.26 1.06 -2.73
N GLU A 89 -0.53 1.05 -1.42
CA GLU A 89 -1.12 2.19 -0.70
C GLU A 89 -0.25 3.45 -0.85
N ASN A 90 1.06 3.33 -0.60
CA ASN A 90 1.99 4.44 -0.76
C ASN A 90 1.98 4.98 -2.20
N ARG A 91 1.99 4.10 -3.20
CA ARG A 91 1.98 4.51 -4.60
C ARG A 91 0.68 5.20 -4.99
N LEU A 92 -0.47 4.68 -4.56
CA LEU A 92 -1.79 5.27 -4.85
C LEU A 92 -1.93 6.66 -4.21
N ASN A 93 -1.53 6.82 -2.95
CA ASN A 93 -1.61 8.10 -2.25
C ASN A 93 -0.67 9.14 -2.87
N GLN A 94 0.57 8.76 -3.21
CA GLN A 94 1.54 9.68 -3.81
C GLN A 94 1.17 10.08 -5.24
N GLN A 95 0.68 9.15 -6.07
CA GLN A 95 0.25 9.46 -7.44
C GLN A 95 -1.02 10.31 -7.44
N GLY A 96 -2.02 9.98 -6.62
CA GLY A 96 -3.27 10.74 -6.54
C GLY A 96 -3.08 12.20 -6.08
N ILE A 97 -2.19 12.43 -5.12
CA ILE A 97 -1.87 13.80 -4.64
C ILE A 97 -1.11 14.58 -5.71
N HIS A 98 -0.13 13.94 -6.38
CA HIS A 98 0.64 14.60 -7.43
C HIS A 98 -0.25 14.99 -8.63
N ASP A 99 -1.15 14.11 -9.05
CA ASP A 99 -2.09 14.39 -10.15
C ASP A 99 -3.08 15.51 -9.79
N LEU A 100 -3.54 15.54 -8.54
CA LEU A 100 -4.35 16.64 -8.01
C LEU A 100 -3.57 17.96 -8.00
N GLN A 101 -2.32 17.95 -7.53
CA GLN A 101 -1.45 19.14 -7.52
C GLN A 101 -1.23 19.68 -8.95
N GLN A 102 -0.92 18.81 -9.91
CA GLN A 102 -0.75 19.21 -11.31
C GLN A 102 -2.03 19.77 -11.92
N SER A 103 -3.18 19.15 -11.63
CA SER A 103 -4.48 19.61 -12.11
C SER A 103 -4.82 20.99 -11.55
N VAL A 104 -4.58 21.22 -10.26
CA VAL A 104 -4.82 22.53 -9.61
C VAL A 104 -3.84 23.59 -10.14
N GLU A 105 -2.57 23.25 -10.38
CA GLU A 105 -1.58 24.16 -10.95
C GLU A 105 -1.93 24.55 -12.40
N LEU A 106 -2.41 23.59 -13.21
CA LEU A 106 -2.90 23.83 -14.57
C LEU A 106 -4.14 24.74 -14.57
N LEU A 107 -5.10 24.48 -13.68
CA LEU A 107 -6.27 25.34 -13.50
C LEU A 107 -5.83 26.76 -13.11
N GLN A 108 -4.90 26.91 -12.17
CA GLN A 108 -4.37 28.22 -11.82
C GLN A 108 -3.75 28.95 -13.03
N LYS A 109 -2.87 28.29 -13.80
CA LYS A 109 -2.19 28.89 -14.96
C LYS A 109 -3.15 29.26 -16.08
N THR A 110 -4.18 28.47 -16.32
CA THR A 110 -5.18 28.74 -17.37
C THR A 110 -6.16 29.82 -16.96
N LEU A 111 -6.58 29.83 -15.69
CA LEU A 111 -7.60 30.75 -15.18
C LEU A 111 -7.06 32.15 -14.87
N ILE A 112 -5.80 32.27 -14.43
CA ILE A 112 -5.14 33.57 -14.23
C ILE A 112 -4.85 34.26 -15.56
N ASN A 113 -4.44 33.51 -16.58
CA ASN A 113 -4.04 34.08 -17.88
C ASN A 113 -5.20 34.53 -18.77
N HIS A 114 -6.44 34.18 -18.42
CA HIS A 114 -7.62 34.47 -19.25
C HIS A 114 -8.60 35.50 -18.63
N GLU A 115 -8.22 36.20 -17.54
CA GLU A 115 -9.10 37.14 -16.80
C GLU A 115 -10.46 36.53 -16.40
N LEU A 116 -10.58 35.20 -16.41
CA LEU A 116 -11.85 34.48 -16.37
C LEU A 116 -12.33 34.20 -14.94
N ILE A 117 -11.68 34.82 -13.95
CA ILE A 117 -11.96 34.65 -12.53
C ILE A 117 -12.08 36.01 -11.84
N ASN A 118 -13.26 36.26 -11.31
CA ASN A 118 -13.58 37.24 -10.27
C ASN A 118 -12.84 36.92 -8.96
N ASP A 119 -12.52 37.92 -8.13
CA ASP A 119 -11.69 37.79 -6.90
C ASP A 119 -12.03 36.57 -6.02
N LEU A 120 -13.32 36.22 -5.92
CA LEU A 120 -13.83 35.04 -5.22
C LEU A 120 -13.27 33.69 -5.73
N GLY A 121 -13.08 33.53 -7.04
CA GLY A 121 -12.51 32.29 -7.57
C GLY A 121 -11.00 32.20 -7.37
N GLN A 122 -10.30 33.34 -7.23
CA GLN A 122 -8.88 33.33 -6.86
C GLN A 122 -8.71 32.88 -5.41
N GLU A 123 -9.56 33.37 -4.50
CA GLU A 123 -9.59 32.93 -3.10
C GLU A 123 -9.93 31.44 -2.97
N ALA A 124 -10.92 30.94 -3.72
CA ALA A 124 -11.29 29.53 -3.70
C ALA A 124 -10.13 28.62 -4.16
N ILE A 125 -9.41 29.00 -5.23
CA ILE A 125 -8.22 28.27 -5.69
C ILE A 125 -7.11 28.30 -4.63
N GLN A 126 -6.89 29.44 -3.97
CA GLN A 126 -5.91 29.54 -2.88
C GLN A 126 -6.27 28.62 -1.70
N ILE A 127 -7.54 28.49 -1.35
CA ILE A 127 -8.00 27.57 -0.29
C ILE A 127 -7.74 26.11 -0.69
N ILE A 128 -8.07 25.73 -1.92
CA ILE A 128 -7.79 24.38 -2.45
C ILE A 128 -6.28 24.10 -2.39
N LEU A 129 -5.45 25.05 -2.81
CA LEU A 129 -3.99 24.95 -2.74
C LEU A 129 -3.44 24.86 -1.31
N ALA A 130 -4.05 25.58 -0.36
CA ALA A 130 -3.67 25.49 1.04
C ALA A 130 -4.00 24.11 1.61
N TYR A 131 -5.16 23.56 1.22
CA TYR A 131 -5.61 22.24 1.64
C TYR A 131 -4.73 21.12 1.07
N THR A 132 -4.36 21.18 -0.21
CA THR A 132 -3.48 20.16 -0.82
C THR A 132 -2.10 20.13 -0.17
N LYS A 133 -1.54 21.29 0.21
CA LYS A 133 -0.28 21.37 0.96
C LYS A 133 -0.39 20.79 2.37
N ALA A 134 -1.50 21.07 3.07
CA ALA A 134 -1.73 20.53 4.41
C ALA A 134 -1.89 19.00 4.38
N TRP A 135 -2.58 18.47 3.36
CA TRP A 135 -2.72 17.03 3.15
C TRP A 135 -1.40 16.33 2.82
N ASP A 136 -0.57 16.92 1.96
CA ASP A 136 0.76 16.38 1.64
C ASP A 136 1.66 16.31 2.89
N LEU A 137 1.60 17.33 3.74
CA LEU A 137 2.31 17.33 5.03
C LEU A 137 1.80 16.28 6.01
N LEU A 138 0.48 16.12 6.11
CA LEU A 138 -0.14 15.10 6.97
C LEU A 138 0.25 13.70 6.52
N LEU A 139 0.19 13.43 5.21
CA LEU A 139 0.61 12.15 4.64
C LEU A 139 2.10 11.91 4.86
N ALA A 140 2.95 12.92 4.66
CA ALA A 140 4.39 12.80 4.90
C ALA A 140 4.71 12.56 6.39
N TYR A 141 3.89 13.07 7.31
CA TYR A 141 3.99 12.78 8.74
C TYR A 141 3.62 11.32 9.04
N ASP A 142 2.46 10.85 8.55
CA ASP A 142 1.98 9.49 8.77
C ASP A 142 2.95 8.44 8.18
N GLU A 143 3.58 8.74 7.04
CA GLU A 143 4.58 7.87 6.40
C GLU A 143 5.98 7.99 7.02
N GLY A 144 6.19 8.87 8.01
CA GLY A 144 7.50 9.11 8.63
C GLY A 144 8.54 9.74 7.68
N LYS A 145 8.09 10.34 6.58
CA LYS A 145 8.93 10.96 5.53
C LYS A 145 9.01 12.49 5.66
N LEU A 146 8.50 13.06 6.74
CA LEU A 146 8.46 14.50 6.96
C LEU A 146 9.88 15.09 6.95
N LYS A 147 10.20 15.90 5.94
CA LYS A 147 11.50 16.57 5.81
C LYS A 147 11.51 17.83 6.67
N LEU A 148 12.50 17.95 7.54
CA LEU A 148 12.75 19.20 8.27
C LEU A 148 13.17 20.29 7.28
N PRO A 149 12.60 21.50 7.35
CA PRO A 149 12.95 22.59 6.45
C PRO A 149 14.43 22.98 6.64
N THR A 150 15.18 23.05 5.53
CA THR A 150 16.64 23.29 5.50
C THR A 150 17.04 24.68 6.00
N LYS A 151 16.09 25.61 6.12
CA LYS A 151 16.27 26.93 6.75
C LYS A 151 15.42 27.02 8.01
N SER A 152 15.98 26.58 9.13
CA SER A 152 15.44 26.92 10.44
C SER A 152 15.92 28.33 10.80
N LYS A 153 15.01 29.31 10.81
CA LYS A 153 15.24 30.51 11.63
C LYS A 153 15.29 30.01 13.06
N GLN A 154 16.40 30.24 13.76
CA GLN A 154 16.47 29.97 15.20
C GLN A 154 15.34 30.73 15.88
N THR A 155 14.28 30.03 16.25
CA THR A 155 13.18 30.58 17.02
C THR A 155 13.66 30.73 18.45
N THR A 156 13.99 31.95 18.84
CA THR A 156 14.35 32.33 20.22
C THR A 156 13.19 32.17 21.19
N SER A 157 11.96 31.96 20.73
CA SER A 157 10.78 31.70 21.55
C SER A 157 10.40 30.22 21.50
N LYS A 158 10.65 29.51 22.59
CA LYS A 158 10.01 28.21 22.87
C LYS A 158 8.51 28.48 23.00
N LEU A 159 7.68 27.90 22.14
CA LEU A 159 6.23 28.06 22.21
C LEU A 159 5.74 27.41 23.52
N THR A 160 5.44 28.21 24.54
CA THR A 160 4.93 27.72 25.82
C THR A 160 3.48 27.30 25.69
N TYR A 161 3.06 26.29 26.47
CA TYR A 161 1.68 25.78 26.49
C TYR A 161 0.63 26.89 26.65
N GLN A 162 0.91 27.88 27.51
CA GLN A 162 0.04 29.03 27.73
C GLN A 162 -0.08 29.95 26.50
N ALA A 163 1.01 30.13 25.75
CA ALA A 163 1.01 30.92 24.52
C ALA A 163 0.26 30.20 23.38
N ALA A 164 0.34 28.87 23.33
CA ALA A 164 -0.44 28.07 22.39
C ALA A 164 -1.95 28.16 22.69
N LEU A 165 -2.34 28.06 23.97
CA LEU A 165 -3.73 28.22 24.38
C LEU A 165 -4.30 29.60 24.07
N SER A 166 -3.55 30.68 24.35
CA SER A 166 -4.02 32.03 24.05
C SER A 166 -4.15 32.29 22.54
N ALA A 167 -3.27 31.71 21.73
CA ALA A 167 -3.34 31.78 20.28
C ALA A 167 -4.57 31.04 19.74
N ILE A 168 -4.87 29.84 20.25
CA ILE A 168 -6.07 29.07 19.88
C ILE A 168 -7.34 29.85 20.26
N GLU A 169 -7.37 30.46 21.44
CA GLU A 169 -8.51 31.23 21.90
C GLU A 169 -8.73 32.52 21.09
N SER A 170 -7.64 33.19 20.71
CA SER A 170 -7.68 34.36 19.82
C SER A 170 -8.20 33.98 18.43
N LEU A 171 -7.71 32.88 17.86
CA LEU A 171 -8.18 32.35 16.57
C LEU A 171 -9.67 31.99 16.62
N LYS A 172 -10.12 31.38 17.73
CA LYS A 172 -11.53 31.04 17.95
C LYS A 172 -12.42 32.29 17.99
N GLN A 173 -11.95 33.38 18.59
CA GLN A 173 -12.69 34.65 18.61
C GLN A 173 -12.74 35.31 17.23
N GLU A 174 -11.64 35.26 16.46
CA GLU A 174 -11.57 35.79 15.10
C GLU A 174 -12.51 35.04 14.14
N LEU A 175 -12.58 33.71 14.27
CA LEU A 175 -13.51 32.89 13.49
C LEU A 175 -14.98 33.16 13.85
N ARG A 176 -15.28 33.45 15.12
CA ARG A 176 -16.64 33.85 15.54
C ARG A 176 -17.05 35.21 14.95
N THR A 177 -16.14 36.18 14.93
CA THR A 177 -16.42 37.51 14.35
C THR A 177 -16.57 37.45 12.82
N ARG A 178 -15.81 36.60 12.12
CA ARG A 178 -16.02 36.37 10.68
C ARG A 178 -17.34 35.65 10.37
N ASN A 179 -17.77 34.72 11.23
CA ASN A 179 -19.05 34.01 11.06
C ASN A 179 -20.28 34.93 11.15
N GLU A 180 -20.19 36.05 11.87
CA GLU A 180 -21.27 37.05 11.93
C GLU A 180 -21.37 37.88 10.63
N GLN A 181 -20.26 38.11 9.92
CA GLN A 181 -20.26 38.77 8.61
C GLN A 181 -20.72 37.85 7.47
N GLN A 182 -20.68 36.53 7.64
CA GLN A 182 -21.03 35.55 6.61
C GLN A 182 -22.49 35.06 6.68
N ASN A 183 -23.29 35.63 7.59
CA ASN A 183 -24.63 35.16 7.95
C ASN A 183 -25.76 35.52 6.95
N CYS A 184 -25.43 36.11 5.78
CA CYS A 184 -26.42 36.34 4.70
C CYS A 184 -26.43 35.26 3.60
N LEU A 185 -25.40 34.41 3.46
CA LEU A 185 -25.32 33.45 2.34
C LEU A 185 -25.29 31.96 2.75
N VAL A 186 -24.92 31.62 3.99
CA VAL A 186 -24.66 30.22 4.38
C VAL A 186 -25.89 29.47 4.91
N LYS A 187 -26.99 30.17 5.24
CA LYS A 187 -28.21 29.54 5.79
C LYS A 187 -28.88 28.53 4.84
N SER A 188 -28.61 28.55 3.53
CA SER A 188 -29.26 27.64 2.58
C SER A 188 -28.58 26.27 2.43
N VAL A 189 -27.29 26.13 2.77
CA VAL A 189 -26.52 24.92 2.41
C VAL A 189 -26.34 23.96 3.58
N MET A 190 -26.40 24.44 4.83
CA MET A 190 -26.05 23.64 6.01
C MET A 190 -27.22 22.86 6.66
N VAL A 191 -28.47 23.02 6.19
CA VAL A 191 -29.62 22.27 6.72
C VAL A 191 -29.75 20.86 6.10
N GLY A 192 -29.06 20.58 4.99
CA GLY A 192 -29.18 19.31 4.26
C GLY A 192 -28.28 18.16 4.74
N TRP A 193 -27.28 18.40 5.59
CA TRP A 193 -26.25 17.39 5.92
C TRP A 193 -26.29 16.90 7.38
N ILE A 194 -27.30 17.26 8.17
CA ILE A 194 -27.48 16.76 9.56
C ILE A 194 -28.71 15.83 9.69
N VAL A 195 -29.38 15.49 8.59
CA VAL A 195 -30.39 14.43 8.59
C VAL A 195 -30.18 13.53 7.36
N TYR A 196 -29.13 12.72 7.39
CA TYR A 196 -29.09 11.34 6.89
C TYR A 196 -27.76 10.68 7.29
#